data_AF-A0A8I0HBB6-F1
#
_entry.id   AF-A0A8I0HBB6-F1
#
_cell.length_a   1.000
_cell.length_b   1.000
_cell.length_c   1.000
_cell.angle_alpha   90.00
_cell.angle_beta   90.00
_cell.angle_gamma   90.00
#
_symmetry.space_group_name_H-M   'P 1'
#
loop_
_entity.id
_entity.type
_entity.pdbx_description
1 polymer ?
#
loop_
_entity_poly.entity_id
_entity_poly.type
_entity_poly.pdbx_seq_one_letter_code
_entity_poly.pdbx_strand_id
1 'polypeptide(L)'
;LKAKWESWKRLGVKASEMESAALFVEAAALGCRCGSCFHVIWNQEREAAGLDQKMSEDTSASVKVAVEGLKRLIEADRKAGR
;
A
#
# COMPACT_ATOMS: atom_id res chain seq x y z
N LEU A 1 18.31 4.41 13.80
CA LEU A 1 17.25 4.63 12.78
C LEU A 1 17.81 4.86 11.38
N LYS A 2 18.78 5.76 11.18
CA LYS A 2 19.39 6.06 9.86
C LYS A 2 19.82 4.81 9.06
N ALA A 3 20.50 3.86 9.68
CA ALA A 3 20.92 2.63 9.00
C ALA A 3 19.75 1.76 8.47
N LYS A 4 18.64 1.69 9.22
CA LYS A 4 17.43 0.96 8.79
C LYS A 4 16.77 1.67 7.61
N TRP A 5 16.65 3.00 7.68
CA TRP A 5 16.11 3.82 6.58
C TRP A 5 16.90 3.63 5.28
N GLU A 6 18.22 3.69 5.34
CA GLU A 6 19.07 3.45 4.17
C GLU A 6 18.97 2.02 3.64
N SER A 7 18.74 1.05 4.53
CA SER A 7 18.48 -0.34 4.10
C SER A 7 17.18 -0.45 3.31
N TRP A 8 16.10 0.20 3.76
CA TRP A 8 14.82 0.21 3.04
C TRP A 8 14.94 0.83 1.66
N LYS A 9 15.66 1.94 1.54
CA LYS A 9 15.95 2.58 0.24
C LYS A 9 16.70 1.65 -0.70
N ARG A 10 17.76 0.98 -0.21
CA ARG A 10 18.58 0.03 -1.00
C ARG A 10 17.82 -1.23 -1.41
N LEU A 11 16.84 -1.67 -0.63
CA LEU A 11 15.95 -2.78 -0.97
C LEU A 11 14.80 -2.37 -1.91
N GLY A 12 14.71 -1.10 -2.30
CA GLY A 12 13.71 -0.62 -3.24
C GLY A 12 12.30 -0.54 -2.66
N VAL A 13 12.16 -0.39 -1.33
CA VAL A 13 10.89 -0.12 -0.64
C VAL A 13 10.23 1.12 -1.25
N LYS A 14 8.91 1.04 -1.48
CA LYS A 14 8.18 2.05 -2.25
C LYS A 14 7.66 3.22 -1.43
N ALA A 15 7.20 2.94 -0.21
CA ALA A 15 6.56 3.92 0.67
C ALA A 15 6.70 3.48 2.13
N SER A 16 6.33 4.38 3.03
CA SER A 16 6.19 4.12 4.47
C SER A 16 4.71 4.26 4.85
N GLU A 17 4.20 3.30 5.61
CA GLU A 17 2.84 3.23 6.17
C GLU A 17 2.92 2.52 7.54
N MET A 18 1.80 2.31 8.23
CA MET A 18 1.83 1.91 9.66
C MET A 18 1.04 0.64 9.99
N GLU A 19 0.11 0.20 9.14
CA GLU A 19 -0.89 -0.81 9.50
C GLU A 19 -0.66 -2.18 8.84
N SER A 20 -0.13 -2.22 7.61
CA SER A 20 -0.20 -3.42 6.77
C SER A 20 0.62 -4.58 7.29
N ALA A 21 1.75 -4.31 7.95
CA ALA A 21 2.55 -5.37 8.56
C ALA A 21 1.75 -6.19 9.58
N ALA A 22 0.95 -5.53 10.42
CA ALA A 22 0.09 -6.21 11.39
C ALA A 22 -1.06 -6.95 10.70
N LEU A 23 -1.76 -6.27 9.79
CA LEU A 23 -2.91 -6.83 9.06
C LEU A 23 -2.52 -8.08 8.25
N PHE A 24 -1.36 -8.08 7.60
CA PHE A 24 -0.92 -9.22 6.79
C PHE A 24 -0.52 -10.42 7.65
N VAL A 25 0.15 -10.18 8.79
CA VAL A 25 0.50 -11.26 9.74
C VAL A 25 -0.76 -11.86 10.36
N GLU A 26 -1.70 -11.03 10.80
CA GLU A 26 -2.96 -11.51 11.40
C GLU A 26 -3.85 -12.24 10.38
N ALA A 27 -3.98 -11.71 9.16
CA ALA A 27 -4.73 -12.38 8.11
C ALA A 27 -4.13 -13.74 7.75
N ALA A 28 -2.80 -13.85 7.72
CA ALA A 28 -2.12 -15.14 7.53
C ALA A 28 -2.42 -16.12 8.68
N ALA A 29 -2.44 -15.65 9.94
CA ALA A 29 -2.79 -16.46 11.10
C ALA A 29 -4.26 -16.93 11.09
N LEU A 30 -5.18 -16.07 10.63
CA LEU A 30 -6.61 -16.36 10.55
C LEU A 30 -7.02 -17.11 9.26
N GLY A 31 -6.09 -17.35 8.33
CA GLY A 31 -6.39 -17.97 7.03
C GLY A 31 -7.27 -17.10 6.11
N CYS A 32 -7.22 -15.78 6.30
CA CYS A 32 -7.99 -14.81 5.53
C CYS A 32 -7.14 -14.14 4.45
N ARG A 33 -7.78 -13.66 3.37
CA ARG A 33 -7.11 -12.84 2.35
C ARG A 33 -7.03 -11.40 2.82
N CYS A 34 -5.88 -10.76 2.64
CA CYS A 34 -5.67 -9.34 2.94
C CYS A 34 -4.83 -8.67 1.84
N GLY A 35 -5.02 -7.38 1.64
CA GLY A 35 -4.26 -6.56 0.72
C GLY A 35 -4.45 -5.08 1.02
N SER A 36 -3.51 -4.25 0.57
CA SER A 36 -3.51 -2.80 0.83
C SER A 36 -3.29 -2.02 -0.47
N CYS A 37 -3.90 -0.85 -0.56
CA CYS A 37 -3.69 0.14 -1.61
C CYS A 37 -3.56 1.51 -0.95
N PHE A 38 -2.61 2.33 -1.40
CA PHE A 38 -2.27 3.59 -0.74
C PHE A 38 -2.28 4.75 -1.72
N HIS A 39 -2.67 5.91 -1.20
CA HIS A 39 -2.42 7.19 -1.84
C HIS A 39 -1.09 7.75 -1.32
N VAL A 40 -0.22 8.21 -2.23
CA VAL A 40 1.07 8.79 -1.84
C VAL A 40 0.85 10.28 -1.55
N ILE A 41 0.84 10.62 -0.26
CA ILE A 41 0.62 12.02 0.15
C ILE A 41 1.79 12.92 -0.25
N TRP A 42 3.01 12.39 -0.15
CA TRP A 42 4.26 13.14 -0.24
C TRP A 42 5.46 12.16 -0.35
N ASN A 43 6.63 12.64 -0.80
CA ASN A 43 7.86 11.85 -0.84
C ASN A 43 9.08 12.65 -0.35
N GLN A 44 9.52 12.36 0.87
CA GLN A 44 10.69 12.99 1.51
C GLN A 44 12.00 12.81 0.74
N GLU A 45 12.19 11.68 0.06
CA GLU A 45 13.46 11.40 -0.63
C GLU A 45 13.53 12.14 -1.98
N ARG A 46 12.37 12.43 -2.60
CA ARG A 46 12.30 13.34 -3.76
C ARG A 46 12.63 14.77 -3.35
N GLU A 47 12.04 15.24 -2.25
CA GLU A 47 12.34 16.58 -1.73
C GLU A 47 13.83 16.74 -1.37
N ALA A 48 14.40 15.77 -0.65
CA ALA A 48 15.82 15.76 -0.31
C ALA A 48 16.75 15.76 -1.54
N ALA A 49 16.30 15.19 -2.67
CA ALA A 49 17.01 15.19 -3.94
C ALA A 49 16.75 16.44 -4.81
N GLY A 50 15.94 17.40 -4.33
CA GLY A 50 15.56 18.59 -5.10
C GLY A 50 14.66 18.28 -6.31
N LEU A 51 13.99 17.13 -6.31
CA LEU A 51 13.09 16.71 -7.37
C LEU A 51 11.68 17.25 -7.14
N ASP A 52 10.98 17.53 -8.23
CA ASP A 52 9.60 18.01 -8.18
C ASP A 52 8.70 17.06 -7.40
N GLN A 53 7.85 17.63 -6.54
CA GLN A 53 6.93 16.89 -5.70
C GLN A 53 5.72 17.77 -5.38
N LYS A 54 4.53 17.19 -5.49
CA LYS A 54 3.27 17.85 -5.18
C LYS A 54 2.55 17.04 -4.12
N MET A 55 2.37 17.63 -2.95
CA MET A 55 1.56 17.04 -1.89
C MET A 55 0.11 16.92 -2.34
N SER A 56 -0.53 15.79 -2.02
CA SER A 56 -1.96 15.58 -2.25
C SER A 56 -2.55 14.77 -1.12
N GLU A 57 -3.67 15.22 -0.56
CA GLU A 57 -4.41 14.47 0.46
C GLU A 57 -5.69 13.82 -0.12
N ASP A 58 -5.95 14.01 -1.42
CA ASP A 58 -7.10 13.40 -2.09
C ASP A 58 -6.87 11.90 -2.32
N THR A 59 -7.56 11.08 -1.53
CA THR A 59 -7.51 9.62 -1.58
C THR A 59 -8.48 9.00 -2.59
N SER A 60 -9.19 9.81 -3.38
CA SER A 60 -10.20 9.33 -4.33
C SER A 60 -9.68 8.25 -5.29
N ALA A 61 -8.42 8.37 -5.73
CA ALA A 61 -7.80 7.39 -6.62
C ALA A 61 -7.60 6.03 -5.94
N SER A 62 -7.04 6.00 -4.72
CA SER A 62 -6.83 4.74 -3.98
C SER A 62 -8.16 4.10 -3.57
N VAL A 63 -9.16 4.89 -3.21
CA VAL A 63 -10.52 4.40 -2.93
C VAL A 63 -11.12 3.71 -4.16
N LYS A 64 -11.05 4.36 -5.34
CA LYS A 64 -11.54 3.76 -6.60
C LYS A 64 -10.81 2.44 -6.90
N VAL A 65 -9.49 2.40 -6.76
CA VAL A 65 -8.71 1.18 -6.97
C VAL A 65 -9.14 0.06 -6.02
N ALA A 66 -9.34 0.36 -4.73
CA ALA A 66 -9.78 -0.62 -3.74
C ALA A 66 -11.19 -1.17 -4.07
N VAL A 67 -12.12 -0.29 -4.44
CA VAL A 67 -13.49 -0.70 -4.83
C VAL A 67 -13.48 -1.59 -6.07
N GLU A 68 -12.75 -1.22 -7.12
CA GLU A 68 -12.65 -2.03 -8.34
C GLU A 68 -11.91 -3.37 -8.08
N GLY A 69 -10.91 -3.37 -7.21
CA GLY A 69 -10.24 -4.58 -6.75
C GLY A 69 -11.21 -5.54 -6.05
N LEU A 70 -12.04 -5.03 -5.13
CA LEU A 70 -13.06 -5.83 -4.45
C LEU A 70 -14.11 -6.39 -5.40
N LYS A 71 -14.59 -5.60 -6.38
CA LYS A 71 -15.53 -6.10 -7.40
C LYS A 71 -14.96 -7.31 -8.14
N ARG A 72 -13.69 -7.24 -8.56
CA ARG A 72 -13.00 -8.35 -9.23
C ARG A 72 -12.87 -9.58 -8.33
N LEU A 73 -12.56 -9.39 -7.05
CA LEU A 73 -12.50 -10.50 -6.09
C LEU A 73 -13.87 -11.16 -5.91
N ILE A 74 -14.94 -10.38 -5.78
CA ILE A 74 -16.31 -10.88 -5.66
C ILE A 74 -16.70 -11.70 -6.91
N GLU A 75 -16.39 -11.22 -8.11
CA GLU A 75 -16.65 -11.95 -9.35
C GLU A 75 -15.86 -13.26 -9.42
N ALA A 76 -14.58 -13.25 -9.02
CA ALA A 76 -13.75 -14.44 -8.98
C ALA A 76 -14.24 -15.46 -7.95
N ASP A 77 -14.69 -15.00 -6.78
CA ASP A 77 -15.27 -15.85 -5.73
C ASP A 77 -16.56 -16.53 -6.22
N ARG A 78 -17.47 -15.77 -6.83
CA ARG A 78 -18.70 -16.30 -7.44
C ARG A 78 -18.42 -17.36 -8.51
N LYS A 79 -17.44 -17.12 -9.40
CA LYS A 79 -17.04 -18.10 -10.43
C LYS A 79 -16.44 -19.37 -9.82
N ALA A 80 -15.79 -19.25 -8.66
CA ALA A 80 -15.20 -20.38 -7.94
C ALA A 80 -16.21 -21.10 -7.01
N GLY A 81 -17.47 -20.65 -6.91
CA GLY A 81 -18.47 -21.22 -6.02
C GLY A 81 -18.16 -21.03 -4.53
N ARG A 82 -17.43 -19.95 -4.19
CA ARG A 82 -17.11 -19.55 -2.81
C ARG A 82 -18.10 -18.54 -2.27
#